data_AF-A0A840CL39-F1
#
_entry.id   AF-A0A840CL39-F1
#
_cell.length_a   1.000
_cell.length_b   1.000
_cell.length_c   1.000
_cell.angle_alpha   90.00
_cell.angle_beta   90.00
_cell.angle_gamma   90.00
#
_symmetry.space_group_name_H-M   'P 1'
#
loop_
_entity.id
_entity.type
_entity.pdbx_description
1 polymer ?
#
loop_
_entity_poly.entity_id
_entity_poly.type
_entity_poly.pdbx_seq_one_letter_code
_entity_poly.pdbx_strand_id
1 'polypeptide(L)'
;MTGISKSDTRKTFEAILEVISAEMQKNEKVIILGFGTFSVKDKAARMSIHPQTMQPLELPAKKVVRFKPSQYLNNLLVLKKKRGRPRIEKGAEQ
;
A
#
# COMPACT_ATOMS: atom_id res chain seq x y z
N MET A 1 15.30 19.07 12.67
CA MET A 1 16.17 17.90 12.92
C MET A 1 15.85 17.37 14.30
N THR A 2 15.83 16.05 14.49
CA THR A 2 15.34 15.38 15.72
C THR A 2 16.22 15.57 16.95
N GLY A 3 17.41 16.19 16.81
CA GLY A 3 18.34 16.41 17.92
C GLY A 3 19.10 15.16 18.39
N ILE A 4 18.90 14.02 17.71
CA ILE A 4 19.49 12.72 18.05
C ILE A 4 20.71 12.46 17.16
N SER A 5 21.68 11.71 17.66
CA SER A 5 22.83 11.27 16.85
C SER A 5 22.37 10.48 15.62
N LYS A 6 23.18 10.52 14.54
CA LYS A 6 22.91 9.75 13.32
C LYS A 6 22.83 8.25 13.61
N SER A 7 23.67 7.74 14.51
CA SER A 7 23.68 6.33 14.92
C SER A 7 22.41 5.93 15.63
N ASP A 8 21.90 6.76 16.55
CA ASP A 8 20.72 6.42 17.33
C ASP A 8 19.44 6.55 16.48
N THR A 9 19.41 7.51 15.55
CA THR A 9 18.33 7.61 14.56
C THR A 9 18.27 6.35 13.69
N ARG A 10 19.43 5.83 13.26
CA ARG A 10 19.50 4.60 12.47
C ARG A 10 19.01 3.40 13.28
N LYS A 11 19.49 3.21 14.50
CA LYS A 11 19.04 2.13 15.39
C LYS A 11 17.54 2.17 15.63
N THR A 12 17.01 3.37 15.91
CA THR A 12 15.57 3.56 16.13
C THR A 12 14.76 3.18 14.90
N PHE A 13 15.22 3.58 13.71
CA PHE A 13 14.54 3.24 12.46
C PHE A 13 14.60 1.74 12.15
N GLU A 14 15.76 1.10 12.35
CA GLU A 14 15.92 -0.33 12.19
C GLU A 14 14.99 -1.11 13.13
N ALA A 15 14.88 -0.69 14.40
CA ALA A 15 13.96 -1.29 15.37
C ALA A 15 12.49 -1.15 14.94
N ILE A 16 12.09 -0.01 14.37
CA ILE A 16 10.72 0.17 13.84
C ILE A 16 10.45 -0.84 12.71
N LEU A 17 11.39 -1.02 11.79
CA LEU A 17 11.24 -1.97 10.69
C LEU A 17 11.17 -3.42 11.17
N GLU A 18 11.93 -3.75 12.22
CA GLU A 18 11.91 -5.06 12.85
C GLU A 18 10.55 -5.35 13.49
N VAL A 19 10.00 -4.39 14.26
CA VAL A 19 8.67 -4.50 14.86
C VAL A 19 7.60 -4.68 13.78
N ILE A 20 7.62 -3.86 12.73
CA ILE A 20 6.65 -4.01 11.62
C ILE A 20 6.76 -5.43 11.05
N SER A 21 7.97 -5.90 10.74
CA SER A 21 8.21 -7.22 10.16
C SER A 21 7.74 -8.35 11.07
N ALA A 22 7.97 -8.26 12.37
CA ALA A 22 7.52 -9.23 13.36
C ALA A 22 5.99 -9.32 13.44
N GLU A 23 5.31 -8.17 13.45
CA GLU A 23 3.84 -8.12 13.44
C GLU A 23 3.25 -8.66 12.13
N MET A 24 3.91 -8.42 11.00
CA MET A 24 3.48 -9.01 9.73
C MET A 24 3.62 -10.54 9.72
N GLN A 25 4.65 -11.12 10.35
CA GLN A 25 4.77 -12.58 10.45
C GLN A 25 3.60 -13.21 11.21
N LYS A 26 3.10 -12.51 12.24
CA LYS A 26 1.92 -12.92 13.01
C LYS A 26 0.60 -12.77 12.24
N ASN A 27 0.63 -12.22 11.02
CA ASN A 27 -0.53 -11.83 10.22
C ASN A 27 -1.35 -10.68 10.84
N GLU A 28 -0.71 -9.89 11.70
CA GLU A 28 -1.34 -8.73 12.30
C GLU A 28 -1.29 -7.49 11.40
N LYS A 29 -2.17 -6.54 11.67
CA LYS A 29 -2.25 -5.27 10.93
C LYS A 29 -1.51 -4.19 11.70
N VAL A 30 -0.58 -3.52 11.05
CA VAL A 30 0.14 -2.38 11.64
C VAL A 30 -0.42 -1.08 11.06
N ILE A 31 -0.91 -0.21 11.93
CA ILE A 31 -1.47 1.09 11.54
C ILE A 31 -0.49 2.19 11.96
N ILE A 32 0.04 2.92 10.97
CA ILE A 32 0.83 4.12 11.21
C ILE A 32 -0.07 5.32 10.91
N LEU A 33 -0.55 5.97 11.97
CA LEU A 33 -1.41 7.14 11.89
C LEU A 33 -0.81 8.21 10.97
N GLY A 34 -1.62 8.74 10.06
CA GLY A 34 -1.18 9.73 9.07
C GLY A 34 -0.38 9.15 7.89
N PHE A 35 0.22 7.97 7.98
CA PHE A 35 1.01 7.38 6.89
C PHE A 35 0.23 6.30 6.12
N GLY A 36 -0.25 5.27 6.82
CA GLY A 36 -0.97 4.16 6.19
C GLY A 36 -1.06 2.91 7.06
N THR A 37 -1.53 1.83 6.45
CA THR A 37 -1.76 0.53 7.10
C THR A 37 -1.02 -0.56 6.35
N PHE A 38 -0.26 -1.36 7.09
CA PHE A 38 0.32 -2.62 6.61
C PHE A 38 -0.57 -3.78 7.03
N SER A 39 -0.79 -4.71 6.11
CA SER A 39 -1.61 -5.90 6.35
C SER A 39 -1.07 -7.06 5.54
N VAL A 40 -1.22 -8.29 6.06
CA VAL A 40 -0.99 -9.50 5.29
C VAL A 40 -2.28 -9.93 4.63
N LYS A 41 -2.19 -10.30 3.35
CA LYS A 41 -3.31 -10.86 2.59
C LYS A 41 -2.90 -12.19 1.97
N ASP A 42 -3.76 -13.19 2.12
CA ASP A 42 -3.62 -14.43 1.37
C ASP A 42 -4.00 -14.20 -0.10
N LYS A 43 -3.08 -14.54 -1.00
CA LYS A 43 -3.36 -14.68 -2.42
C LYS A 43 -3.62 -16.14 -2.72
N ALA A 44 -4.80 -16.43 -3.25
CA ALA A 44 -5.15 -17.77 -3.74
C ALA A 44 -4.25 -18.18 -4.92
N ALA A 45 -4.10 -19.49 -5.08
CA ALA A 45 -3.45 -20.06 -6.25
C ALA A 45 -4.21 -19.65 -7.52
N ARG A 46 -3.46 -19.36 -8.58
CA ARG A 46 -4.05 -18.95 -9.86
C ARG A 46 -3.14 -19.33 -11.01
N MET A 47 -3.73 -19.59 -12.16
CA MET A 47 -2.97 -19.69 -13.40
C MET A 47 -2.51 -18.30 -13.85
N SER A 48 -1.24 -18.20 -14.22
CA SER A 48 -0.64 -17.07 -14.91
C SER A 48 0.00 -17.57 -16.21
N ILE A 49 0.14 -16.71 -17.20
CA ILE A 49 0.84 -17.04 -18.43
C ILE A 49 2.28 -16.56 -18.30
N HIS A 50 3.26 -17.39 -18.67
CA HIS A 50 4.66 -16.97 -18.72
C HIS A 50 4.87 -16.01 -19.90
N PRO A 51 5.33 -14.77 -19.67
CA PRO A 51 5.30 -13.72 -20.70
C PRO A 51 6.20 -13.99 -21.90
N GLN A 52 7.25 -14.82 -21.75
CA GLN A 52 8.18 -15.13 -22.86
C GLN A 52 7.81 -16.40 -23.64
N THR A 53 7.20 -17.38 -22.99
CA THR A 53 6.94 -18.70 -23.60
C THR A 53 5.46 -18.94 -23.89
N MET A 54 4.58 -18.04 -23.41
CA MET A 54 3.13 -18.14 -23.48
C MET A 54 2.54 -19.43 -22.88
N GLN A 55 3.34 -20.16 -22.10
CA GLN A 55 2.89 -21.40 -21.46
C GLN A 55 2.13 -21.08 -20.16
N PRO A 56 1.11 -21.88 -19.81
CA PRO A 56 0.42 -21.75 -18.54
C PRO A 56 1.33 -22.15 -17.38
N LEU A 57 1.42 -21.30 -16.36
CA LEU A 57 2.13 -21.52 -15.11
C LEU A 57 1.17 -21.39 -13.93
N GLU A 58 1.19 -22.37 -13.04
CA GLU A 58 0.48 -22.28 -11.77
C GLU A 58 1.30 -21.45 -10.77
N LEU A 59 0.71 -20.36 -10.26
CA LEU A 59 1.26 -19.64 -9.11
C LEU A 59 0.59 -20.17 -7.85
N PRO A 60 1.36 -20.75 -6.90
CA PRO A 60 0.80 -21.30 -5.68
C PRO A 60 0.23 -20.19 -4.79
N ALA A 61 -0.64 -20.59 -3.87
CA ALA A 61 -1.17 -19.70 -2.86
C ALA A 61 -0.02 -19.16 -1.99
N LYS A 62 -0.02 -17.84 -1.75
CA LYS A 62 1.03 -17.19 -0.96
C LYS A 62 0.51 -16.02 -0.15
N LYS A 63 1.14 -15.79 0.98
CA LYS A 63 0.94 -14.58 1.78
C LYS A 63 1.69 -13.43 1.15
N VAL A 64 1.01 -12.28 1.04
CA VAL A 64 1.64 -11.04 0.56
C VAL A 64 1.40 -9.91 1.54
N VAL A 65 2.42 -9.08 1.69
CA VAL A 65 2.32 -7.80 2.37
C VAL A 65 1.59 -6.81 1.47
N ARG A 66 0.59 -6.12 2.01
CA ARG A 66 -0.12 -5.02 1.38
C ARG A 66 0.02 -3.77 2.25
N PHE A 67 0.52 -2.71 1.66
CA PHE A 67 0.45 -1.36 2.21
C PHE A 67 -0.74 -0.60 1.62
N LYS A 68 -1.53 0.04 2.48
CA LYS A 68 -2.61 0.96 2.12
C LYS A 68 -2.25 2.36 2.61
N PRO A 69 -1.96 3.34 1.73
CA PRO A 69 -1.66 4.69 2.15
C PRO A 69 -2.88 5.35 2.82
N SER A 70 -2.63 6.22 3.78
CA SER A 70 -3.67 7.02 4.44
C SER A 70 -4.27 8.04 3.47
N GLN A 71 -5.46 8.54 3.79
CA GLN A 71 -6.04 9.67 3.04
C GLN A 71 -5.16 10.92 3.14
N TYR A 72 -4.54 11.15 4.30
CA TYR A 72 -3.61 12.27 4.50
C TYR A 72 -2.45 12.21 3.50
N LEU A 73 -1.80 11.04 3.36
CA LEU A 73 -0.69 10.85 2.42
C LEU A 73 -1.14 11.01 0.97
N ASN A 74 -2.29 10.45 0.60
CA ASN A 74 -2.84 10.64 -0.75
C ASN A 74 -3.15 12.11 -1.05
N ASN A 75 -3.76 12.82 -0.11
CA ASN A 75 -4.14 14.23 -0.27
C ASN A 75 -2.93 15.14 -0.44
N LEU A 76 -1.80 14.83 0.21
CA LEU A 76 -0.55 15.56 0.03
C LEU A 76 0.00 15.42 -1.41
N LEU A 77 -0.25 14.28 -2.05
CA LEU A 77 0.22 13.98 -3.41
C LEU A 77 -0.75 14.44 -4.51
N VAL A 78 -2.02 14.75 -4.17
CA VAL A 78 -2.96 15.34 -5.13
C VAL A 78 -2.51 16.77 -5.41
N LEU A 79 -1.81 16.95 -6.54
CA LEU A 79 -1.67 18.25 -7.20
C LEU A 79 -3.07 18.83 -7.34
N LYS A 80 -3.35 19.99 -6.72
CA LYS A 80 -4.64 20.69 -6.74
C LYS A 80 -5.31 20.49 -8.10
N LYS A 81 -6.27 19.56 -8.17
CA LYS A 81 -7.06 19.35 -9.38
C LYS A 81 -7.81 20.66 -9.58
N LYS A 82 -7.47 21.44 -10.62
CA LYS A 82 -8.29 22.58 -11.04
C LYS A 82 -9.72 22.04 -11.17
N ARG A 83 -10.62 22.50 -10.30
CA ARG A 83 -12.04 22.17 -10.37
C ARG A 83 -12.55 22.76 -11.69
N GLY A 84 -12.77 21.91 -12.68
CA GLY A 84 -13.46 22.22 -13.93
C GLY A 84 -13.84 20.89 -14.57
N ARG A 85 -15.10 20.59 -14.92
CA ARG A 85 -16.24 21.44 -15.31
C ARG A 85 -17.54 20.93 -14.67
N PRO A 86 -18.60 21.76 -14.62
CA PRO A 86 -19.92 21.35 -14.13
C PRO A 86 -20.52 20.19 -14.94
N ARG A 87 -21.29 19.35 -14.24
CA ARG A 87 -22.11 18.27 -14.79
C ARG A 87 -23.16 18.89 -15.72
N ILE A 88 -23.08 18.59 -17.01
CA ILE A 88 -24.21 18.85 -17.92
C ILE A 88 -25.24 17.77 -17.59
N GLU A 89 -26.34 18.16 -16.96
CA GLU A 89 -27.56 17.37 -16.96
C GLU A 89 -28.06 17.28 -18.40
N LYS A 90 -27.98 16.09 -19.00
CA LYS A 90 -28.76 15.82 -20.21
C LYS A 90 -30.15 15.40 -19.76
N GLY A 91 -31.11 16.14 -20.26
CA GLY A 91 -32.50 16.18 -19.83
C GLY A 91 -33.29 14.91 -20.13
N ALA A 92 -34.43 14.90 -19.43
CA ALA A 92 -35.73 14.38 -19.80
C ALA A 92 -35.87 13.79 -21.21
N GLU A 93 -36.23 12.51 -21.23
CA GLU A 93 -37.54 12.04 -21.72
C GLU A 93 -38.26 12.87 -22.79
N GLN A 94 -38.53 12.17 -23.91
CA GLN A 94 -39.35 12.49 -25.10
C GLN A 94 -38.67 13.26 -26.24
#